data_AF-A0AA47M3K2-F1
#
_entry.id   AF-A0AA47M3K2-F1
#
_cell.length_a   1.000
_cell.length_b   1.000
_cell.length_c   1.000
_cell.angle_alpha   90.00
_cell.angle_beta   90.00
_cell.angle_gamma   90.00
#
_symmetry.space_group_name_H-M   'P 1'
#
loop_
_entity.id
_entity.type
_entity.pdbx_description
1 polymer ?
#
loop_
_entity_poly.entity_id
_entity_poly.type
_entity_poly.pdbx_seq_one_letter_code
_entity_poly.pdbx_strand_id
1 'polypeptide(L)'
;MRVASYWLPFLPFARRLLKRTIPRMVTVDEVVQSPSVELLKPAEQSAGGFDINGNLRLVPKFSERDPEAFFAMFERVADVRKWPDSARTLMLQCVLTGRAQEVFSAMNAADSQKYARVKAAVLKSYELVPEAYR
;
A
#
# COMPACT_ATOMS: atom_id res chain seq x y z
N MET A 1 -16.49 3.97 -39.89
CA MET A 1 -17.77 3.53 -39.29
C MET A 1 -17.50 2.35 -38.37
N ARG A 2 -18.18 2.32 -37.20
CA ARG A 2 -18.20 1.31 -36.11
C ARG A 2 -16.98 1.34 -35.17
N VAL A 3 -17.02 2.01 -34.00
CA VAL A 3 -17.70 1.74 -32.70
C VAL A 3 -17.52 0.33 -32.10
N ALA A 4 -16.84 0.28 -30.94
CA ALA A 4 -17.00 -0.61 -29.78
C ALA A 4 -15.67 -0.62 -28.99
N SER A 5 -15.50 0.17 -27.92
CA SER A 5 -15.92 -0.15 -26.55
C SER A 5 -15.64 -1.60 -26.17
N TYR A 6 -14.53 -1.87 -25.51
CA TYR A 6 -14.49 -2.69 -24.29
C TYR A 6 -13.29 -2.25 -23.45
N TRP A 7 -13.61 -1.61 -22.33
CA TRP A 7 -12.71 -1.45 -21.20
C TRP A 7 -12.14 -2.82 -20.84
N LEU A 8 -10.85 -3.02 -21.12
CA LEU A 8 -10.11 -4.20 -20.67
C LEU A 8 -9.75 -4.02 -19.19
N PRO A 9 -10.10 -5.00 -18.34
CA PRO A 9 -10.01 -4.93 -16.90
C PRO A 9 -8.59 -5.22 -16.40
N PHE A 10 -8.30 -4.77 -15.18
CA PHE A 10 -7.39 -5.42 -14.24
C PHE A 10 -5.89 -5.45 -14.60
N LEU A 11 -5.16 -4.52 -13.95
CA LEU A 11 -3.69 -4.37 -13.82
C LEU A 11 -2.93 -3.90 -15.07
N PRO A 12 -2.15 -2.81 -14.99
CA PRO A 12 -0.83 -2.91 -14.35
C PRO A 12 -0.32 -1.63 -13.64
N PHE A 13 0.20 -1.83 -12.42
CA PHE A 13 1.21 -0.96 -11.78
C PHE A 13 2.23 -0.52 -12.84
N ALA A 14 2.26 0.78 -13.11
CA ALA A 14 2.87 1.36 -14.29
C ALA A 14 4.34 0.92 -14.45
N ARG A 15 4.59 0.14 -15.50
CA ARG A 15 5.85 0.22 -16.26
C ARG A 15 5.94 1.62 -16.86
N ARG A 16 6.67 2.52 -16.19
CA ARG A 16 7.16 3.82 -16.69
C ARG A 16 8.15 4.31 -15.63
N LEU A 17 9.43 4.59 -15.84
CA LEU A 17 10.32 4.89 -16.97
C LEU A 17 11.70 4.43 -16.45
N LEU A 18 12.64 3.82 -17.17
CA LEU A 18 13.35 4.36 -18.32
C LEU A 18 14.36 3.26 -18.74
N LYS A 19 14.20 2.69 -19.94
CA LYS A 19 15.35 2.08 -20.62
C LYS A 19 16.25 3.23 -21.04
N ARG A 20 17.47 3.33 -20.51
CA ARG A 20 18.58 4.07 -21.13
C ARG A 20 19.91 3.78 -20.42
N THR A 21 20.77 3.09 -21.16
CA THR A 21 22.22 3.34 -21.23
C THR A 21 23.11 2.76 -20.13
N ILE A 22 23.75 1.63 -20.49
CA ILE A 22 25.07 1.19 -19.98
C ILE A 22 26.12 2.17 -20.54
N PRO A 23 27.06 2.67 -19.71
CA PRO A 23 28.47 2.44 -20.04
C PRO A 23 29.42 2.29 -18.82
N ARG A 24 30.28 1.29 -18.98
CA ARG A 24 31.76 1.32 -18.81
C ARG A 24 32.38 1.40 -17.40
N MET A 25 33.10 0.31 -17.13
CA MET A 25 34.29 0.14 -16.29
C MET A 25 35.00 1.43 -15.87
N VAL A 26 35.21 1.56 -14.56
CA VAL A 26 36.42 2.15 -13.99
C VAL A 26 36.94 1.16 -12.96
N THR A 27 38.05 0.49 -13.32
CA THR A 27 38.97 -0.14 -12.39
C THR A 27 39.67 0.96 -11.59
N VAL A 28 39.50 0.92 -10.27
CA VAL A 28 40.46 1.51 -9.34
C VAL A 28 40.88 0.40 -8.40
N ASP A 29 42.09 -0.09 -8.65
CA ASP A 29 42.89 -0.90 -7.74
C ASP A 29 43.11 -0.18 -6.40
N GLU A 30 43.53 -0.98 -5.41
CA GLU A 30 44.02 -0.59 -4.07
C GLU A 30 42.94 -0.17 -3.04
N VAL A 31 42.92 -0.66 -1.79
CA VAL A 31 43.92 -1.37 -0.99
C VAL A 31 43.18 -2.02 0.19
N VAL A 32 43.48 -3.30 0.43
CA VAL A 32 43.76 -3.91 1.75
C VAL A 32 42.75 -3.68 2.90
N GLN A 33 42.04 -4.75 3.28
CA GLN A 33 42.31 -5.56 4.50
C GLN A 33 41.00 -6.16 5.04
N SER A 34 40.87 -7.48 4.93
CA SER A 34 40.02 -8.24 5.85
C SER A 34 40.70 -8.28 7.22
N PRO A 35 39.95 -8.07 8.30
CA PRO A 35 40.03 -9.03 9.39
C PRO A 35 38.66 -9.37 10.00
N SER A 36 38.58 -10.63 10.43
CA SER A 36 37.69 -11.13 11.49
C SER A 36 36.19 -11.24 11.18
N VAL A 37 35.79 -12.48 10.90
CA VAL A 37 34.41 -12.96 10.97
C VAL A 37 33.97 -12.91 12.43
N GLU A 38 33.54 -11.74 12.90
CA GLU A 38 32.74 -11.66 14.12
C GLU A 38 31.35 -12.18 13.80
N LEU A 39 31.14 -13.41 14.25
CA LEU A 39 29.89 -14.13 14.40
C LEU A 39 28.89 -13.28 15.23
N LEU A 40 28.30 -12.28 14.61
CA LEU A 40 27.14 -11.57 15.14
C LEU A 40 25.90 -12.30 14.65
N LYS A 41 25.23 -12.95 15.62
CA LYS A 41 23.91 -13.57 15.53
C LYS A 41 23.02 -12.84 14.51
N PRO A 42 22.25 -13.53 13.65
CA PRO A 42 21.08 -12.91 13.05
C PRO A 42 20.16 -12.53 14.23
N ALA A 43 20.29 -11.29 14.68
CA ALA A 43 19.50 -10.75 15.76
C ALA A 43 18.04 -10.85 15.33
N GLU A 44 17.29 -11.64 16.11
CA GLU A 44 15.84 -11.64 16.21
C GLU A 44 15.08 -11.16 14.97
N GLN A 45 14.72 -12.10 14.09
CA GLN A 45 13.40 -12.01 13.47
C GLN A 45 12.39 -12.11 14.62
N SER A 46 11.99 -10.95 15.13
CA SER A 46 11.03 -10.76 16.23
C SER A 46 9.92 -11.80 16.15
N ALA A 47 9.88 -12.69 17.14
CA ALA A 47 8.90 -13.74 17.37
C ALA A 47 7.53 -13.14 17.78
N GLY A 48 6.96 -12.33 16.89
CA GLY A 48 5.69 -11.63 17.02
C GLY A 48 5.32 -10.97 15.69
N GLY A 49 5.52 -11.70 14.58
CA GLY A 49 5.30 -11.20 13.23
C GLY A 49 3.84 -10.77 13.01
N PHE A 50 3.64 -9.61 12.40
CA PHE A 50 2.32 -9.21 11.94
C PHE A 50 1.91 -10.08 10.74
N ASP A 51 1.02 -11.05 10.97
CA ASP A 51 0.55 -11.97 9.93
C ASP A 51 -0.40 -11.29 8.93
N ILE A 52 0.16 -10.61 7.93
CA ILE A 52 -0.59 -9.88 6.88
C ILE A 52 -1.64 -10.79 6.22
N ASN A 53 -1.24 -11.99 5.79
CA ASN A 53 -2.12 -12.91 5.07
C ASN A 53 -3.27 -13.44 5.95
N GLY A 54 -3.01 -13.72 7.22
CA GLY A 54 -4.04 -14.16 8.16
C GLY A 54 -5.03 -13.04 8.48
N ASN A 55 -4.50 -11.83 8.67
CA ASN A 55 -5.28 -10.63 8.93
C ASN A 55 -6.13 -10.20 7.73
N LEU A 56 -5.64 -10.38 6.49
CA LEU A 56 -6.35 -9.98 5.26
C LEU A 56 -7.65 -10.75 5.07
N ARG A 57 -7.67 -12.02 5.50
CA ARG A 57 -8.87 -12.87 5.45
C ARG A 57 -9.99 -12.40 6.37
N LEU A 58 -9.67 -11.56 7.36
CA LEU A 58 -10.60 -11.04 8.35
C LEU A 58 -11.07 -9.63 8.01
N VAL A 59 -10.35 -8.94 7.11
CA VAL A 59 -10.76 -7.63 6.64
C VAL A 59 -11.90 -7.83 5.64
N PRO A 60 -13.03 -7.12 5.81
CA PRO A 60 -14.11 -7.16 4.83
C PRO A 60 -13.63 -6.68 3.46
N LYS A 61 -14.32 -7.08 2.40
CA LYS A 61 -14.03 -6.53 1.07
C LYS A 61 -14.39 -5.06 1.03
N PHE A 62 -13.54 -4.26 0.39
CA PHE A 62 -13.83 -2.85 0.17
C PHE A 62 -15.04 -2.69 -0.76
N SER A 63 -15.93 -1.75 -0.42
CA SER A 63 -17.13 -1.43 -1.19
C SER A 63 -17.15 0.07 -1.46
N GLU A 64 -17.10 0.45 -2.74
CA GLU A 64 -17.16 1.86 -3.17
C GLU A 64 -18.55 2.49 -2.95
N ARG A 65 -19.60 1.68 -2.73
CA ARG A 65 -20.96 2.16 -2.48
C ARG A 65 -21.14 2.72 -1.07
N ASP A 66 -20.40 2.19 -0.11
CA ASP A 66 -20.48 2.58 1.30
C ASP A 66 -19.09 2.45 1.94
N PRO A 67 -18.19 3.40 1.64
CA PRO A 67 -16.85 3.40 2.20
C PRO A 67 -16.85 3.62 3.72
N GLU A 68 -17.84 4.34 4.27
CA GLU A 68 -17.97 4.59 5.70
C GLU A 68 -18.22 3.29 6.48
N ALA A 69 -19.18 2.46 6.05
CA ALA A 69 -19.44 1.17 6.70
C ALA A 69 -18.25 0.22 6.61
N PHE A 70 -17.51 0.23 5.50
CA PHE A 70 -16.27 -0.52 5.37
C PHE A 70 -15.25 -0.09 6.45
N PHE A 71 -14.98 1.21 6.59
CA PHE A 71 -14.01 1.71 7.58
C PHE A 71 -14.46 1.40 9.00
N ALA A 72 -15.75 1.51 9.32
CA ALA A 72 -16.27 1.15 10.63
C ALA A 72 -16.02 -0.34 10.97
N MET A 73 -16.20 -1.24 10.01
CA MET A 73 -15.95 -2.66 10.22
C MET A 73 -14.45 -2.98 10.27
N PHE A 74 -13.64 -2.32 9.43
CA PHE A 74 -12.18 -2.41 9.47
C PHE A 74 -11.61 -1.98 10.82
N GLU A 75 -12.08 -0.86 11.37
CA GLU A 75 -11.65 -0.34 12.67
C GLU A 75 -11.93 -1.33 13.80
N ARG A 76 -13.11 -1.96 13.81
CA ARG A 76 -13.41 -3.01 14.79
C ARG A 76 -12.42 -4.17 14.72
N VAL A 77 -12.08 -4.65 13.52
CA VAL A 77 -11.10 -5.74 13.35
C VAL A 77 -9.71 -5.29 13.82
N ALA A 78 -9.30 -4.08 13.43
CA ALA A 78 -8.01 -3.51 13.82
C ALA A 78 -7.90 -3.31 15.34
N ASP A 79 -8.97 -2.89 16.00
CA ASP A 79 -9.00 -2.66 17.46
C ASP A 79 -8.99 -3.97 18.25
N VAL A 80 -9.71 -4.99 17.77
CA VAL A 80 -9.70 -6.34 18.36
C VAL A 80 -8.30 -6.95 18.28
N ARG A 81 -7.61 -6.73 17.15
CA ARG A 81 -6.25 -7.25 16.92
C ARG A 81 -5.13 -6.30 17.33
N LYS A 82 -5.48 -5.14 17.92
CA LYS A 82 -4.55 -4.12 18.40
C LYS A 82 -3.52 -3.70 17.34
N TRP A 83 -3.98 -3.49 16.10
CA TRP A 83 -3.10 -3.09 15.01
C TRP A 83 -2.59 -1.66 15.18
N PRO A 84 -1.27 -1.43 15.08
CA PRO A 84 -0.71 -0.08 15.03
C PRO A 84 -1.09 0.61 13.71
N ASP A 85 -0.96 1.93 13.66
CA ASP A 85 -1.29 2.74 12.47
C ASP A 85 -0.58 2.25 11.21
N SER A 86 0.70 1.89 11.30
CA SER A 86 1.48 1.35 10.18
C SER A 86 0.90 0.05 9.63
N ALA A 87 0.36 -0.81 10.50
CA ALA A 87 -0.32 -2.03 10.06
C ALA A 87 -1.68 -1.70 9.44
N ARG A 88 -2.42 -0.74 10.01
CA ARG A 88 -3.72 -0.32 9.44
C ARG A 88 -3.56 0.21 8.02
N THR A 89 -2.58 1.09 7.78
CA THR A 89 -2.31 1.64 6.44
C THR A 89 -1.81 0.57 5.49
N LEU A 90 -0.96 -0.35 5.96
CA LEU A 90 -0.50 -1.52 5.19
C LEU A 90 -1.65 -2.46 4.79
N MET A 91 -2.65 -2.64 5.65
CA MET A 91 -3.82 -3.45 5.33
C MET A 91 -4.73 -2.72 4.35
N LEU A 92 -4.92 -1.41 4.52
CA LEU A 92 -5.71 -0.59 3.60
C LEU A 92 -5.18 -0.64 2.16
N GLN A 93 -3.88 -0.45 1.94
CA GLN A 93 -3.31 -0.54 0.57
C GLN A 93 -3.58 -1.89 -0.12
N CYS A 94 -3.79 -2.97 0.63
CA CYS A 94 -4.04 -4.30 0.09
C CYS A 94 -5.52 -4.55 -0.23
N VAL A 95 -6.43 -3.85 0.45
CA VAL A 95 -7.88 -4.08 0.33
C VAL A 95 -8.61 -2.96 -0.42
N LEU A 96 -8.04 -1.76 -0.45
CA LEU A 96 -8.58 -0.64 -1.22
C LEU A 96 -8.43 -0.92 -2.72
N THR A 97 -9.50 -0.64 -3.46
CA THR A 97 -9.55 -0.79 -4.91
C THR A 97 -10.22 0.43 -5.54
N GLY A 98 -10.11 0.58 -6.86
CA GLY A 98 -10.79 1.65 -7.59
C GLY A 98 -10.30 3.04 -7.17
N ARG A 99 -11.24 3.98 -6.99
CA ARG A 99 -10.90 5.38 -6.67
C ARG A 99 -10.16 5.53 -5.34
N ALA A 100 -10.51 4.74 -4.33
CA ALA A 100 -9.82 4.77 -3.04
C ALA A 100 -8.33 4.47 -3.16
N GLN A 101 -7.97 3.53 -4.03
CA GLN A 101 -6.59 3.14 -4.28
C GLN A 101 -5.83 4.24 -5.03
N GLU A 102 -6.48 4.91 -5.99
CA GLU A 102 -5.90 6.06 -6.71
C GLU A 102 -5.59 7.20 -5.75
N VAL A 103 -6.53 7.53 -4.85
CA VAL A 103 -6.36 8.56 -3.82
C VAL A 103 -5.22 8.20 -2.87
N PHE A 104 -5.20 6.97 -2.38
CA PHE A 104 -4.11 6.48 -1.51
C PHE A 104 -2.74 6.61 -2.21
N SER A 105 -2.67 6.26 -3.49
CA SER A 105 -1.43 6.30 -4.28
C SER A 105 -0.98 7.73 -4.62
N ALA A 106 -1.93 8.67 -4.73
CA ALA A 106 -1.67 10.08 -4.98
C ALA A 106 -1.29 10.86 -3.70
N MET A 107 -1.50 10.28 -2.51
CA MET A 107 -1.10 10.90 -1.25
C MET A 107 0.42 10.93 -1.09
N ASN A 108 0.90 11.94 -0.39
CA ASN A 108 2.32 12.02 -0.03
C ASN A 108 2.71 10.91 0.96
N ALA A 109 4.00 10.55 0.98
CA ALA A 109 4.49 9.45 1.80
C ALA A 109 4.31 9.67 3.32
N ALA A 110 4.25 10.92 3.78
CA ALA A 110 4.08 11.23 5.20
C ALA A 110 2.62 11.06 5.67
N ASP A 111 1.66 11.35 4.81
CA ASP A 111 0.24 11.20 5.10
C ASP A 111 -0.24 9.76 4.84
N SER A 112 0.35 9.04 3.88
CA SER A 112 0.00 7.62 3.62
C SER A 112 0.37 6.68 4.76
N GLN A 113 1.27 7.09 5.66
CA GLN A 113 1.61 6.36 6.89
C GLN A 113 0.65 6.62 8.05
N LYS A 114 -0.25 7.61 7.93
CA LYS A 114 -1.19 8.00 8.99
C LYS A 114 -2.59 7.54 8.63
N TYR A 115 -3.11 6.57 9.37
CA TYR A 115 -4.44 6.00 9.11
C TYR A 115 -5.54 7.08 9.06
N ALA A 116 -5.53 8.02 10.01
CA ALA A 116 -6.54 9.09 10.06
C ALA A 116 -6.54 9.98 8.80
N ARG A 117 -5.35 10.27 8.23
CA ARG A 117 -5.22 11.05 6.99
C ARG A 117 -5.74 10.26 5.80
N VAL A 118 -5.37 8.98 5.71
CA VAL A 118 -5.82 8.08 4.65
C VAL A 118 -7.34 7.94 4.66
N LYS A 119 -7.93 7.64 5.81
CA LYS A 119 -9.39 7.52 5.97
C LYS A 119 -10.10 8.80 5.49
N ALA A 120 -9.65 9.96 5.96
CA ALA A 120 -10.24 11.24 5.60
C ALA A 120 -10.12 11.54 4.10
N ALA A 121 -8.96 11.27 3.49
CA ALA A 121 -8.74 11.49 2.06
C ALA A 121 -9.62 10.57 1.20
N VAL A 122 -9.71 9.28 1.56
CA VAL A 122 -10.55 8.31 0.87
C VAL A 122 -12.03 8.70 0.98
N LEU A 123 -12.55 8.95 2.19
CA LEU A 123 -13.95 9.35 2.39
C LEU A 123 -14.28 10.63 1.61
N LYS A 124 -13.42 11.65 1.71
CA LYS A 124 -13.57 12.90 0.97
C LYS A 124 -13.64 12.68 -0.55
N SER A 125 -12.90 11.72 -1.10
CA SER A 125 -12.94 11.43 -2.54
C SER A 125 -14.26 10.83 -3.02
N TYR A 126 -15.03 10.21 -2.12
CA TYR A 126 -16.36 9.69 -2.41
C TYR A 126 -17.47 10.70 -2.06
N GLU A 127 -17.26 11.56 -1.06
CA GLU A 127 -18.13 12.73 -0.79
C GLU A 127 -18.09 13.76 -1.92
N LEU A 128 -16.92 13.97 -2.54
CA LEU A 128 -16.70 14.95 -3.60
C LEU A 128 -17.21 14.49 -4.98
N VAL A 129 -17.83 13.31 -5.08
CA VAL A 129 -18.71 13.02 -6.20
C VAL A 129 -20.11 13.48 -5.80
N PRO A 130 -20.61 14.59 -6.36
CA PRO A 130 -21.95 15.09 -6.10
C PRO A 130 -22.96 14.22 -6.84
N GLU A 131 -22.99 12.92 -6.54
CA GLU A 131 -23.98 11.99 -7.04
C GLU A 131 -24.86 11.56 -5.87
N ALA A 132 -26.00 12.25 -5.76
CA ALA A 132 -27.21 11.77 -5.12
C ALA A 132 -27.21 11.54 -3.59
N TYR A 133 -27.13 12.63 -2.82
CA TYR A 133 -27.96 12.78 -1.60
C TYR A 133 -29.31 13.46 -1.95
N ARG A 134 -29.83 13.20 -3.15
CA ARG A 134 -31.04 13.80 -3.71
C ARG A 134 -32.03 12.74 -4.15
#